data_AF-A0A8X6Z139-F1
#
_entry.id   AF-A0A8X6Z139-F1
#
_cell.length_a   1.000
_cell.length_b   1.000
_cell.length_c   1.000
_cell.angle_alpha   90.00
_cell.angle_beta   90.00
_cell.angle_gamma   90.00
#
_symmetry.space_group_name_H-M   'P 1'
#
loop_
_entity.id
_entity.type
_entity.pdbx_description
1 polymer ?
#
loop_
_entity_poly.entity_id
_entity_poly.type
_entity_poly.pdbx_seq_one_letter_code
_entity_poly.pdbx_strand_id
1 'polypeptide(L)'
;MIMKILSKKLCLALILLTVGVVDFLQAEVVRDYKLSQKEERIQGKRFIHRKESDLSKSSEAWVIDGASVPKERFEESYLEAKKEELRAERAQEQLLLEQEEQSNLRFRRAILQKLLRAQVEECRAQVAIIERNELDAYMVFSAATIKDSATYVELVQERLGEALRLVSQGDADIVALQKEEQDLTESCSRLKAFVRATIDRAIEQCTDTKLLKKLLNDVE
;
A
#
# COMPACT_ATOMS: atom_id res chain seq x y z
N MET A 1 11.66 59.66 -81.54
CA MET A 1 12.57 59.63 -80.37
C MET A 1 11.86 59.99 -79.04
N ILE A 2 10.75 60.73 -79.06
CA ILE A 2 10.03 61.21 -77.86
C ILE A 2 9.20 60.11 -77.14
N MET A 3 8.57 59.17 -77.89
CA MET A 3 7.77 58.07 -77.29
C MET A 3 8.57 57.10 -76.41
N LYS A 4 9.85 56.83 -76.72
CA LYS A 4 10.71 55.95 -75.90
C LYS A 4 11.09 56.57 -74.56
N ILE A 5 11.10 57.89 -74.45
CA ILE A 5 11.45 58.61 -73.22
C ILE A 5 10.23 58.67 -72.29
N LEU A 6 9.02 58.89 -72.83
CA LEU A 6 7.78 58.86 -72.04
C LEU A 6 7.49 57.47 -71.47
N SER A 7 7.64 56.40 -72.27
CA SER A 7 7.44 55.02 -71.82
C SER A 7 8.40 54.63 -70.68
N LYS A 8 9.68 55.02 -70.77
CA LYS A 8 10.66 54.74 -69.72
C LYS A 8 10.36 55.50 -68.43
N LYS A 9 9.95 56.77 -68.51
CA LYS A 9 9.58 57.58 -67.33
C LYS A 9 8.30 57.05 -66.65
N LEU A 10 7.33 56.58 -67.43
CA LEU A 10 6.11 55.97 -66.90
C LEU A 10 6.40 54.64 -66.19
N CYS A 11 7.22 53.77 -66.79
CA CYS A 11 7.66 52.53 -66.14
C CYS A 11 8.45 52.80 -64.86
N LEU A 12 9.33 53.80 -64.85
CA LEU A 12 10.11 54.15 -63.65
C LEU A 12 9.23 54.70 -62.53
N ALA A 13 8.24 55.53 -62.87
CA ALA A 13 7.26 56.04 -61.92
C ALA A 13 6.37 54.91 -61.36
N LEU A 14 5.96 53.95 -62.20
CA LEU A 14 5.18 52.79 -61.77
C LEU A 14 5.99 51.88 -60.85
N ILE A 15 7.26 51.62 -61.19
CA ILE A 15 8.19 50.84 -60.35
C ILE A 15 8.40 51.53 -59.00
N LEU A 16 8.64 52.85 -58.98
CA LEU A 16 8.80 53.62 -57.74
C LEU A 16 7.53 53.64 -56.89
N LEU A 17 6.35 53.72 -57.50
CA LEU A 17 5.06 53.60 -56.80
C LEU A 17 4.85 52.20 -56.24
N THR A 18 5.17 51.15 -56.99
CA THR A 18 5.05 49.77 -56.50
C THR A 18 6.03 49.44 -55.39
N VAL A 19 7.27 49.94 -55.47
CA VAL A 19 8.28 49.74 -54.42
C VAL A 19 7.88 50.52 -53.16
N GLY A 20 7.44 51.78 -53.29
CA GLY A 20 6.99 52.57 -52.14
C GLY A 20 5.74 52.00 -51.44
N VAL A 21 4.80 51.40 -52.19
CA VAL A 21 3.62 50.74 -51.62
C VAL A 21 3.97 49.39 -51.00
N VAL A 22 4.88 48.61 -51.62
CA VAL A 22 5.35 47.34 -51.05
C VAL A 22 6.18 47.57 -49.78
N ASP A 23 7.02 48.60 -49.73
CA ASP A 23 7.79 48.94 -48.53
C ASP A 23 6.88 49.48 -47.41
N PHE A 24 5.86 50.28 -47.73
CA PHE A 24 4.87 50.74 -46.77
C PHE A 24 4.01 49.59 -46.23
N LEU A 25 3.56 48.68 -47.11
CA LEU A 25 2.82 47.49 -46.71
C LEU A 25 3.71 46.49 -45.95
N GLN A 26 4.98 46.32 -46.29
CA GLN A 26 5.91 45.45 -45.54
C GLN A 26 6.25 46.02 -44.16
N ALA A 27 6.40 47.35 -44.02
CA ALA A 27 6.57 48.00 -42.73
C ALA A 27 5.32 47.86 -41.83
N GLU A 28 4.14 47.76 -42.43
CA GLU A 28 2.88 47.60 -41.71
C GLU A 28 2.48 46.12 -41.45
N VAL A 29 3.01 45.16 -42.23
CA VAL A 29 2.61 43.74 -42.21
C VAL A 29 3.46 42.83 -41.31
N VAL A 30 4.60 43.27 -40.75
CA VAL A 30 5.35 42.48 -39.75
C VAL A 30 5.29 43.13 -38.37
N ARG A 31 4.06 43.30 -37.83
CA ARG A 31 3.89 43.45 -36.39
C ARG A 31 3.96 42.06 -35.75
N ASP A 32 5.14 41.69 -35.27
CA ASP A 32 5.34 40.49 -34.46
C ASP A 32 4.73 40.69 -33.07
N TYR A 33 3.41 40.59 -32.97
CA TYR A 33 2.71 40.54 -31.69
C TYR A 33 2.86 39.14 -31.08
N LYS A 34 3.51 39.06 -29.91
CA LYS A 34 3.65 37.81 -29.16
C LYS A 34 2.98 37.93 -27.80
N LEU A 35 1.92 37.13 -27.62
CA LEU A 35 1.25 36.93 -26.34
C LEU A 35 1.66 35.57 -25.76
N SER A 36 2.18 35.57 -24.54
CA SER A 36 2.38 34.35 -23.75
C SER A 36 1.57 34.46 -22.47
N GLN A 37 0.73 33.47 -22.19
CA GLN A 37 -0.04 33.38 -20.97
C GLN A 37 0.20 32.03 -20.32
N LYS A 38 0.52 32.04 -19.04
CA LYS A 38 0.60 30.85 -18.19
C LYS A 38 -0.43 30.99 -17.07
N GLU A 39 -1.34 30.03 -16.98
CA GLU A 39 -2.34 29.95 -15.91
C GLU A 39 -2.11 28.67 -15.11
N GLU A 40 -2.08 28.80 -13.78
CA GLU A 40 -2.04 27.67 -12.85
C GLU A 40 -3.08 27.89 -11.74
N ARG A 41 -3.69 26.79 -11.28
CA ARG A 41 -4.55 26.80 -10.09
C ARG A 41 -3.86 26.02 -8.98
N ILE A 42 -3.69 26.65 -7.83
CA ILE A 42 -2.95 26.11 -6.68
C ILE A 42 -3.72 26.48 -5.43
N GLN A 43 -4.09 25.49 -4.60
CA GLN A 43 -4.90 25.72 -3.39
C GLN A 43 -6.18 26.55 -3.64
N GLY A 44 -6.85 26.32 -4.79
CA GLY A 44 -8.06 27.05 -5.18
C GLY A 44 -7.84 28.50 -5.67
N LYS A 45 -6.61 29.03 -5.58
CA LYS A 45 -6.23 30.33 -6.13
C LYS A 45 -5.79 30.19 -7.58
N ARG A 46 -6.19 31.13 -8.44
CA ARG A 46 -5.82 31.20 -9.86
C ARG A 46 -4.68 32.19 -10.06
N PHE A 47 -3.53 31.70 -10.49
CA PHE A 47 -2.34 32.49 -10.81
C PHE A 47 -2.19 32.61 -12.32
N ILE A 48 -2.17 33.83 -12.84
CA ILE A 48 -1.99 34.10 -14.27
C ILE A 48 -0.78 35.02 -14.44
N HIS A 49 0.19 34.58 -15.23
CA HIS A 49 1.29 35.40 -15.73
C HIS A 49 1.08 35.64 -17.23
N ARG A 50 0.95 36.90 -17.62
CA ARG A 50 0.77 37.32 -19.02
C ARG A 50 1.94 38.19 -19.44
N LYS A 51 2.59 37.81 -20.54
CA LYS A 51 3.66 38.56 -21.18
C LYS A 51 3.23 38.96 -22.57
N GLU A 52 3.27 40.26 -22.83
CA GLU A 52 3.01 40.84 -24.16
C GLU A 52 4.27 41.48 -24.67
N SER A 53 4.61 41.21 -25.93
CA SER A 53 5.70 41.86 -26.63
C SER A 53 5.17 42.42 -27.95
N ASP A 54 5.41 43.72 -28.16
CA ASP A 54 5.19 44.42 -29.42
C ASP A 54 6.42 45.28 -29.71
N LEU A 55 7.13 44.99 -30.80
CA LEU A 55 8.25 45.65 -31.51
C LEU A 55 9.31 46.47 -30.73
N SER A 56 8.96 47.18 -29.66
CA SER A 56 9.82 48.02 -28.82
C SER A 56 9.51 47.96 -27.32
N LYS A 57 8.44 47.27 -26.89
CA LYS A 57 8.00 47.22 -25.49
C LYS A 57 7.55 45.81 -25.11
N SER A 58 8.05 45.35 -23.97
CA SER A 58 7.55 44.16 -23.28
C SER A 58 6.79 44.61 -22.04
N SER A 59 5.58 44.11 -21.86
CA SER A 59 4.80 44.30 -20.63
C SER A 59 4.49 42.95 -19.99
N GLU A 60 4.68 42.86 -18.68
CA GLU A 60 4.33 41.69 -17.87
C GLU A 60 3.20 42.07 -16.92
N ALA A 61 2.19 41.22 -16.82
CA ALA A 61 1.10 41.33 -15.88
C ALA A 61 1.01 40.06 -15.04
N TRP A 62 0.98 40.26 -13.72
CA TRP A 62 0.88 39.21 -12.71
C TRP A 62 -0.49 39.32 -12.05
N VAL A 63 -1.27 38.26 -12.09
CA VAL A 63 -2.67 38.28 -11.67
C VAL A 63 -2.94 37.11 -10.72
N ILE A 64 -3.58 37.40 -9.58
CA ILE A 64 -4.09 36.40 -8.64
C ILE A 64 -5.60 36.58 -8.54
N ASP A 65 -6.37 35.52 -8.79
CA ASP A 65 -7.85 35.52 -8.72
C ASP A 65 -8.53 36.63 -9.52
N GLY A 66 -7.90 37.05 -10.62
CA GLY A 66 -8.41 38.14 -11.48
C GLY A 66 -7.96 39.55 -11.08
N ALA A 67 -7.24 39.73 -9.96
CA ALA A 67 -6.65 41.00 -9.55
C ALA A 67 -5.18 41.12 -9.96
N SER A 68 -4.80 42.24 -10.59
CA SER A 68 -3.40 42.54 -10.92
C SER A 68 -2.59 42.86 -9.66
N VAL A 69 -1.43 42.25 -9.52
CA VAL A 69 -0.55 42.38 -8.35
C VAL A 69 0.90 42.67 -8.76
N PRO A 70 1.73 43.25 -7.88
CA PRO A 70 3.18 43.31 -8.10
C PRO A 70 3.79 41.91 -8.22
N LYS A 71 4.89 41.82 -8.97
CA LYS A 71 5.61 40.56 -9.21
C LYS A 71 6.02 39.87 -7.91
N GLU A 72 6.56 40.63 -6.96
CA GLU A 72 7.04 40.11 -5.67
C GLU A 72 5.89 39.45 -4.91
N ARG A 73 4.74 40.12 -4.84
CA ARG A 73 3.53 39.58 -4.20
C ARG A 73 2.99 38.35 -4.92
N PHE A 74 3.10 38.29 -6.24
CA PHE A 74 2.76 37.11 -7.03
C PHE A 74 3.65 35.92 -6.67
N GLU A 75 4.98 36.11 -6.72
CA GLU A 75 5.94 35.05 -6.43
C GLU A 75 5.81 34.54 -4.99
N GLU A 76 5.67 35.43 -4.01
CA GLU A 76 5.45 35.06 -2.60
C GLU A 76 4.17 34.23 -2.43
N SER A 77 3.04 34.74 -2.94
CA SER A 77 1.73 34.07 -2.81
C SER A 77 1.71 32.72 -3.55
N TYR A 78 2.38 32.65 -4.71
CA TYR A 78 2.50 31.43 -5.49
C TYR A 78 3.34 30.37 -4.76
N LEU A 79 4.49 30.78 -4.21
CA LEU A 79 5.37 29.88 -3.45
C LEU A 79 4.71 29.42 -2.14
N GLU A 80 3.99 30.30 -1.45
CA GLU A 80 3.24 29.95 -0.25
C GLU A 80 2.12 28.95 -0.57
N ALA A 81 1.32 29.20 -1.60
CA ALA A 81 0.26 28.29 -2.03
C ALA A 81 0.82 26.91 -2.44
N LYS A 82 1.96 26.87 -3.16
CA LYS A 82 2.66 25.62 -3.48
C LYS A 82 3.18 24.89 -2.24
N LYS A 83 3.71 25.61 -1.25
CA LYS A 83 4.19 25.02 0.01
C LYS A 83 3.03 24.42 0.81
N GLU A 84 1.88 25.08 0.84
CA GLU A 84 0.68 24.56 1.52
C GLU A 84 0.11 23.33 0.83
N GLU A 85 0.04 23.32 -0.51
CA GLU A 85 -0.33 22.14 -1.32
C GLU A 85 0.58 20.96 -1.01
N LEU A 86 1.89 21.16 -1.07
CA LEU A 86 2.85 20.10 -0.78
C LEU A 86 2.77 19.61 0.68
N ARG A 87 2.49 20.49 1.64
CA ARG A 87 2.30 20.09 3.05
C ARG A 87 1.04 19.26 3.22
N ALA A 88 -0.07 19.65 2.58
CA ALA A 88 -1.32 18.91 2.61
C ALA A 88 -1.16 17.52 1.96
N GLU A 89 -0.50 17.46 0.80
CA GLU A 89 -0.19 16.20 0.11
C GLU A 89 0.65 15.26 0.99
N ARG A 90 1.73 15.76 1.60
CA ARG A 90 2.57 14.96 2.50
C ARG A 90 1.84 14.49 3.75
N ALA A 91 0.99 15.35 4.33
CA ALA A 91 0.19 14.96 5.49
C ALA A 91 -0.83 13.85 5.13
N GLN A 92 -1.43 13.94 3.94
CA GLN A 92 -2.33 12.90 3.43
C GLN A 92 -1.58 11.61 3.13
N GLU A 93 -0.41 11.68 2.49
CA GLU A 93 0.45 10.52 2.22
C GLU A 93 0.86 9.83 3.53
N GLN A 94 1.29 10.60 4.53
CA GLN A 94 1.65 10.05 5.83
C GLN A 94 0.46 9.37 6.52
N LEU A 95 -0.74 9.97 6.47
CA LEU A 95 -1.95 9.38 7.03
C LEU A 95 -2.35 8.08 6.31
N LEU A 96 -2.17 8.02 4.98
CA LEU A 96 -2.39 6.80 4.21
C LEU A 96 -1.39 5.70 4.59
N LEU A 97 -0.11 6.04 4.75
CA LEU A 97 0.92 5.11 5.20
C LEU A 97 0.62 4.55 6.60
N GLU A 98 0.23 5.41 7.54
CA GLU A 98 -0.16 5.00 8.90
C GLU A 98 -1.39 4.08 8.89
N GLN A 99 -2.38 4.37 8.04
CA GLN A 99 -3.56 3.51 7.87
C GLN A 99 -3.20 2.16 7.26
N GLU A 100 -2.32 2.14 6.26
CA GLU A 100 -1.85 0.91 5.63
C GLU A 100 -1.07 0.04 6.62
N GLU A 101 -0.17 0.64 7.40
CA GLU A 101 0.59 -0.06 8.43
C GLU A 101 -0.34 -0.68 9.50
N GLN A 102 -1.32 0.09 9.99
CA GLN A 102 -2.31 -0.42 10.95
C GLN A 102 -3.17 -1.55 10.35
N SER A 103 -3.57 -1.43 9.09
CA SER A 103 -4.32 -2.46 8.38
C SER A 103 -3.50 -3.76 8.26
N ASN A 104 -2.22 -3.64 7.87
CA ASN A 104 -1.30 -4.76 7.75
C ASN A 104 -1.07 -5.47 9.09
N LEU A 105 -0.91 -4.71 10.18
CA LEU A 105 -0.77 -5.28 11.53
C LEU A 105 -2.03 -6.04 11.97
N ARG A 106 -3.22 -5.47 11.74
CA ARG A 106 -4.50 -6.13 12.03
C ARG A 106 -4.67 -7.41 11.21
N PHE A 107 -4.33 -7.37 9.93
CA PHE A 107 -4.39 -8.53 9.04
C PHE A 107 -3.44 -9.65 9.49
N ARG A 108 -2.18 -9.32 9.79
CA ARG A 108 -1.20 -10.29 10.30
C ARG A 108 -1.65 -10.91 11.62
N ARG A 109 -2.20 -10.11 12.54
CA ARG A 109 -2.78 -10.59 13.80
C ARG A 109 -3.90 -11.60 13.54
N ALA A 110 -4.84 -11.27 12.66
CA ALA A 110 -5.97 -12.14 12.34
C ALA A 110 -5.53 -13.48 11.72
N ILE A 111 -4.51 -13.47 10.86
CA ILE A 111 -3.92 -14.70 10.31
C ILE A 111 -3.32 -15.56 11.44
N LEU A 112 -2.48 -14.99 12.29
CA LEU A 112 -1.83 -15.72 13.37
C LEU A 112 -2.85 -16.31 14.35
N GLN A 113 -3.89 -15.55 14.70
CA GLN A 113 -4.99 -16.05 15.53
C GLN A 113 -5.74 -17.21 14.86
N LYS A 114 -5.95 -17.14 13.54
CA LYS A 114 -6.60 -18.23 12.80
C LYS A 114 -5.73 -19.49 12.77
N LEU A 115 -4.43 -19.35 12.53
CA LEU A 115 -3.48 -20.46 12.55
C LEU A 115 -3.37 -21.09 13.94
N LEU A 116 -3.16 -20.27 14.97
CA LEU A 116 -3.10 -20.72 16.35
C LEU A 116 -4.38 -21.43 16.77
N ARG A 117 -5.55 -20.92 16.38
CA ARG A 117 -6.84 -21.59 16.62
C ARG A 117 -6.90 -22.98 15.99
N ALA A 118 -6.46 -23.12 14.73
CA ALA A 118 -6.44 -24.41 14.07
C ALA A 118 -5.53 -25.40 14.80
N GLN A 119 -4.37 -24.96 15.28
CA GLN A 119 -3.46 -25.80 16.07
C GLN A 119 -4.03 -26.21 17.42
N VAL A 120 -4.73 -25.30 18.12
CA VAL A 120 -5.42 -25.61 19.37
C VAL A 120 -6.48 -26.69 19.15
N GLU A 121 -7.30 -26.56 18.12
CA GLU A 121 -8.34 -27.54 17.80
C GLU A 121 -7.76 -28.89 17.40
N GLU A 122 -6.67 -28.90 16.63
CA GLU A 122 -5.95 -30.13 16.27
C GLU A 122 -5.39 -30.82 17.51
N CYS A 123 -4.68 -30.11 18.39
CA CYS A 123 -4.16 -30.66 19.65
C CYS A 123 -5.30 -31.23 20.51
N ARG A 124 -6.42 -30.51 20.62
CA ARG A 124 -7.59 -30.99 21.37
C ARG A 124 -8.20 -32.25 20.77
N ALA A 125 -8.25 -32.36 19.45
CA ALA A 125 -8.71 -33.58 18.78
C ALA A 125 -7.80 -34.77 19.13
N GLN A 126 -6.48 -34.57 19.11
CA GLN A 126 -5.50 -35.58 19.49
C GLN A 126 -5.62 -36.00 20.97
N VAL A 127 -5.77 -35.05 21.89
CA VAL A 127 -6.03 -35.32 23.32
C VAL A 127 -7.33 -36.11 23.50
N ALA A 128 -8.39 -35.73 22.78
CA ALA A 128 -9.68 -36.40 22.87
C ALA A 128 -9.63 -37.87 22.42
N ILE A 129 -8.73 -38.26 21.51
CA ILE A 129 -8.54 -39.67 21.14
C ILE A 129 -8.06 -40.49 22.34
N ILE A 130 -7.15 -39.94 23.14
CA ILE A 130 -6.64 -40.59 24.35
C ILE A 130 -7.77 -40.70 25.39
N GLU A 131 -8.44 -39.59 25.68
CA GLU A 131 -9.48 -39.52 26.72
C GLU A 131 -10.71 -40.39 26.38
N ARG A 132 -11.22 -40.31 25.15
CA ARG A 132 -12.43 -41.06 24.73
C ARG A 132 -12.20 -42.57 24.67
N ASN A 133 -10.96 -43.01 24.57
CA ASN A 133 -10.58 -44.41 24.48
C ASN A 133 -9.89 -44.91 25.75
N GLU A 134 -9.87 -44.11 26.81
CA GLU A 134 -9.31 -44.47 28.12
C GLU A 134 -7.86 -44.99 28.01
N LEU A 135 -7.05 -44.36 27.14
CA LEU A 135 -5.70 -44.84 26.79
C LEU A 135 -4.61 -44.47 27.79
N ASP A 136 -4.97 -43.91 28.96
CA ASP A 136 -4.03 -43.45 29.98
C ASP A 136 -3.04 -44.55 30.41
N ALA A 137 -3.51 -45.80 30.49
CA ALA A 137 -2.68 -46.95 30.86
C ALA A 137 -1.65 -47.35 29.78
N TYR A 138 -1.81 -46.89 28.55
CA TYR A 138 -0.98 -47.26 27.40
C TYR A 138 -0.08 -46.13 26.90
N MET A 139 -0.06 -44.96 27.58
CA MET A 139 0.74 -43.80 27.19
C MET A 139 2.23 -44.14 27.01
N VAL A 140 2.81 -43.71 25.89
CA VAL A 140 4.22 -43.96 25.55
C VAL A 140 5.02 -42.65 25.51
N PHE A 141 5.76 -42.40 26.59
CA PHE A 141 6.62 -41.23 26.69
C PHE A 141 8.00 -41.48 26.08
N SER A 142 8.48 -40.54 25.27
CA SER A 142 9.80 -40.61 24.64
C SER A 142 10.34 -39.23 24.29
N ALA A 143 11.66 -39.10 24.15
CA ALA A 143 12.29 -37.85 23.73
C ALA A 143 11.87 -37.39 22.31
N ALA A 144 11.44 -38.31 21.45
CA ALA A 144 10.98 -38.03 20.09
C ALA A 144 9.50 -37.64 20.01
N THR A 145 8.73 -37.86 21.08
CA THR A 145 7.29 -37.55 21.18
C THR A 145 7.06 -36.57 22.33
N ILE A 146 6.19 -36.90 23.29
CA ILE A 146 6.08 -36.19 24.56
C ILE A 146 7.02 -36.88 25.55
N LYS A 147 7.92 -36.10 26.14
CA LYS A 147 9.06 -36.60 26.93
C LYS A 147 8.62 -37.35 28.19
N ASP A 148 7.63 -36.81 28.88
CA ASP A 148 7.16 -37.31 30.16
C ASP A 148 5.74 -36.82 30.45
N SER A 149 5.13 -37.39 31.50
CA SER A 149 3.78 -37.04 31.93
C SER A 149 3.64 -35.57 32.34
N ALA A 150 4.68 -34.96 32.93
CA ALA A 150 4.64 -33.55 33.31
C ALA A 150 4.50 -32.65 32.07
N THR A 151 5.28 -32.92 31.02
CA THR A 151 5.21 -32.21 29.74
C THR A 151 3.83 -32.37 29.08
N TYR A 152 3.24 -33.56 29.16
CA TYR A 152 1.88 -33.80 28.66
C TYR A 152 0.84 -32.95 29.40
N VAL A 153 0.89 -32.96 30.73
CA VAL A 153 -0.04 -32.21 31.57
C VAL A 153 0.10 -30.70 31.34
N GLU A 154 1.32 -30.19 31.26
CA GLU A 154 1.60 -28.78 30.94
C GLU A 154 0.99 -28.37 29.59
N LEU A 155 1.19 -29.18 28.56
CA LEU A 155 0.60 -28.95 27.24
C LEU A 155 -0.94 -28.87 27.32
N VAL A 156 -1.56 -29.86 27.95
CA VAL A 156 -3.03 -30.02 27.95
C VAL A 156 -3.71 -29.00 28.85
N GLN A 157 -3.18 -28.77 30.05
CA GLN A 157 -3.84 -27.95 31.07
C GLN A 157 -3.47 -26.46 31.00
N GLU A 158 -2.23 -26.15 30.62
CA GLU A 158 -1.74 -24.76 30.64
C GLU A 158 -1.68 -24.18 29.24
N ARG A 159 -0.88 -24.80 28.36
CA ARG A 159 -0.57 -24.21 27.05
C ARG A 159 -1.76 -24.09 26.12
N LEU A 160 -2.62 -25.11 26.03
CA LEU A 160 -3.83 -25.03 25.21
C LEU A 160 -4.81 -23.96 25.71
N GLY A 161 -4.87 -23.75 27.03
CA GLY A 161 -5.68 -22.70 27.64
C GLY A 161 -5.13 -21.31 27.32
N GLU A 162 -3.82 -21.12 27.44
CA GLU A 162 -3.15 -19.87 27.11
C GLU A 162 -3.26 -19.52 25.63
N ALA A 163 -3.02 -20.49 24.74
CA ALA A 163 -3.18 -20.31 23.30
C ALA A 163 -4.62 -19.88 22.94
N LEU A 164 -5.64 -20.52 23.54
CA LEU A 164 -7.03 -20.13 23.31
C LEU A 164 -7.33 -18.71 23.81
N ARG A 165 -6.75 -18.31 24.93
CA ARG A 165 -6.88 -16.96 25.48
C ARG A 165 -6.30 -15.93 24.51
N LEU A 166 -5.10 -16.18 23.95
CA LEU A 166 -4.45 -15.31 22.97
C LEU A 166 -5.25 -15.19 21.65
N VAL A 167 -5.85 -16.28 21.19
CA VAL A 167 -6.76 -16.27 20.02
C VAL A 167 -7.97 -15.35 20.26
N SER A 168 -8.47 -15.31 21.50
CA SER A 168 -9.68 -14.57 21.85
C SER A 168 -9.43 -13.09 22.17
N GLN A 169 -8.17 -12.69 22.33
CA GLN A 169 -7.80 -11.31 22.64
C GLN A 169 -7.65 -10.47 21.37
N GLY A 170 -8.54 -9.47 21.19
CA GLY A 170 -8.53 -8.61 19.99
C GLY A 170 -7.22 -7.83 19.79
N ASP A 171 -6.53 -7.50 20.88
CA ASP A 171 -5.27 -6.75 20.88
C ASP A 171 -4.06 -7.57 21.34
N ALA A 172 -4.09 -8.88 21.08
CA ALA A 172 -2.92 -9.71 21.32
C ALA A 172 -1.69 -9.20 20.56
N ASP A 173 -0.54 -9.20 21.26
CA ASP A 173 0.75 -8.86 20.69
C ASP A 173 1.12 -9.87 19.57
N ILE A 174 1.55 -9.34 18.43
CA ILE A 174 1.92 -10.14 17.25
C ILE A 174 3.13 -11.02 17.54
N VAL A 175 4.09 -10.52 18.32
CA VAL A 175 5.29 -11.29 18.66
C VAL A 175 4.92 -12.47 19.57
N ALA A 176 4.08 -12.23 20.57
CA ALA A 176 3.54 -13.28 21.43
C ALA A 176 2.72 -14.32 20.64
N LEU A 177 1.82 -13.87 19.74
CA LEU A 177 1.04 -14.77 18.88
C LEU A 177 1.92 -15.64 17.98
N GLN A 178 2.93 -15.05 17.36
CA GLN A 178 3.83 -15.78 16.46
C GLN A 178 4.66 -16.82 17.21
N LYS A 179 5.16 -16.47 18.41
CA LYS A 179 5.90 -17.42 19.24
C LYS A 179 5.00 -18.59 19.67
N GLU A 180 3.80 -18.30 20.16
CA GLU A 180 2.89 -19.35 20.63
C GLU A 180 2.44 -20.26 19.48
N GLU A 181 2.20 -19.70 18.29
CA GLU A 181 1.85 -20.48 17.09
C GLU A 181 2.96 -21.45 16.69
N GLN A 182 4.22 -20.99 16.71
CA GLN A 182 5.38 -21.83 16.41
C GLN A 182 5.56 -22.94 17.44
N ASP A 183 5.52 -22.58 18.73
CA ASP A 183 5.74 -23.53 19.82
C ASP A 183 4.61 -24.59 19.88
N LEU A 184 3.36 -24.18 19.62
CA LEU A 184 2.21 -25.09 19.61
C LEU A 184 2.23 -25.99 18.36
N THR A 185 2.72 -25.51 17.22
CA THR A 185 2.89 -26.33 16.00
C THR A 185 3.89 -27.47 16.24
N GLU A 186 5.01 -27.17 16.89
CA GLU A 186 5.98 -28.21 17.27
C GLU A 186 5.36 -29.21 18.27
N SER A 187 4.68 -28.69 19.30
CA SER A 187 4.02 -29.50 20.32
C SER A 187 2.92 -30.40 19.72
N CYS A 188 2.15 -29.89 18.75
CA CYS A 188 1.10 -30.63 18.06
C CYS A 188 1.69 -31.81 17.27
N SER A 189 2.82 -31.60 16.59
CA SER A 189 3.48 -32.65 15.82
C SER A 189 3.98 -33.78 16.74
N ARG A 190 4.57 -33.42 17.89
CA ARG A 190 4.99 -34.37 18.92
C ARG A 190 3.81 -35.10 19.56
N LEU A 191 2.70 -34.41 19.79
CA LEU A 191 1.47 -34.99 20.33
C LEU A 191 0.85 -36.02 19.37
N LYS A 192 0.82 -35.74 18.06
CA LYS A 192 0.37 -36.73 17.05
C LYS A 192 1.20 -38.01 17.09
N ALA A 193 2.53 -37.86 17.16
CA ALA A 193 3.42 -39.01 17.27
C ALA A 193 3.23 -39.77 18.60
N PHE A 194 2.99 -39.04 19.70
CA PHE A 194 2.67 -39.62 21.01
C PHE A 194 1.36 -40.42 20.99
N VAL A 195 0.30 -39.87 20.40
CA VAL A 195 -1.01 -40.53 20.28
C VAL A 195 -0.88 -41.80 19.45
N ARG A 196 -0.18 -41.73 18.31
CA ARG A 196 0.08 -42.91 17.48
C ARG A 196 0.82 -44.01 18.24
N ALA A 197 1.93 -43.67 18.91
CA ALA A 197 2.69 -44.63 19.71
C ALA A 197 1.86 -45.23 20.86
N THR A 198 0.97 -44.42 21.46
CA THR A 198 0.06 -44.85 22.51
C THR A 198 -0.99 -45.83 21.97
N ILE A 199 -1.55 -45.56 20.79
CA ILE A 199 -2.51 -46.46 20.14
C ILE A 199 -1.83 -47.76 19.71
N ASP A 200 -0.63 -47.69 19.11
CA ASP A 200 0.13 -48.87 18.69
C ASP A 200 0.38 -49.80 19.90
N ARG A 201 0.81 -49.22 21.04
CA ARG A 201 0.98 -49.98 22.29
C ARG A 201 -0.34 -50.55 22.82
N ALA A 202 -1.43 -49.79 22.74
CA ALA A 202 -2.75 -50.26 23.15
C ALA A 202 -3.21 -51.44 22.28
N ILE A 203 -2.99 -51.40 20.96
CA ILE A 203 -3.33 -52.51 20.07
C ILE A 203 -2.52 -53.78 20.41
N GLU A 204 -1.25 -53.64 20.73
CA GLU A 204 -0.39 -54.78 21.08
C GLU A 204 -0.72 -55.40 22.44
N GLN A 205 -1.16 -54.59 23.41
CA GLN A 205 -1.28 -54.99 24.83
C GLN A 205 -2.73 -55.12 25.32
N CYS A 206 -3.70 -54.58 24.58
CA CYS A 206 -5.10 -54.64 24.97
C CYS A 206 -5.70 -56.01 24.64
N THR A 207 -6.38 -56.61 25.61
CA THR A 207 -7.14 -57.85 25.44
C THR A 207 -8.64 -57.58 25.18
N ASP A 208 -9.09 -56.34 25.33
CA ASP A 208 -10.47 -55.94 25.05
C ASP A 208 -10.71 -55.76 23.54
N THR A 209 -11.42 -56.72 22.96
CA THR A 209 -11.75 -56.75 21.53
C THR A 209 -12.63 -55.58 21.08
N LYS A 210 -13.43 -54.98 21.98
CA LYS A 210 -14.27 -53.82 21.64
C LYS A 210 -13.40 -52.56 21.52
N LEU A 211 -12.48 -52.35 22.46
CA LEU A 211 -11.55 -51.24 22.42
C LEU A 211 -10.63 -51.34 21.19
N LEU A 212 -10.09 -52.53 20.92
CA LEU A 212 -9.29 -52.81 19.72
C LEU A 212 -10.00 -52.44 18.41
N LYS A 213 -11.27 -52.84 18.25
CA LYS A 213 -12.06 -52.45 17.06
C LYS A 213 -12.27 -50.95 16.94
N LYS A 214 -12.46 -50.26 18.07
CA LYS A 214 -12.64 -48.80 18.09
C LYS A 214 -11.34 -48.08 17.70
N LEU A 215 -10.21 -48.51 18.27
CA LEU A 215 -8.88 -47.96 17.96
C LEU A 215 -8.49 -48.17 16.50
N LEU A 216 -8.78 -49.34 15.92
CA LEU A 216 -8.50 -49.59 14.50
C LEU A 216 -9.28 -48.65 13.57
N ASN A 217 -10.51 -48.26 13.92
CA ASN A 217 -11.29 -47.28 13.16
C ASN A 217 -10.80 -45.83 13.36
N ASP A 218 -10.15 -45.53 14.47
CA ASP A 218 -9.64 -44.19 14.79
C ASP A 218 -8.22 -43.93 14.20
N VAL A 219 -7.56 -44.97 13.66
CA VAL A 219 -6.20 -44.92 13.08
C VAL A 219 -6.20 -44.81 11.54
N GLU A 220 -7.30 -45.19 10.88
CA GLU A 220 -7.51 -45.04 9.42
C GLU A 220 -7.88 -43.60 9.02
#